data_AF-A0ABF7PZE3-F1
#
_entry.id   AF-A0ABF7PZE3-F1
#
_cell.length_a   1.000
_cell.length_b   1.000
_cell.length_c   1.000
_cell.angle_alpha   90.00
_cell.angle_beta   90.00
_cell.angle_gamma   90.00
#
_symmetry.space_group_name_H-M   'P 1'
#
loop_
_entity.id
_entity.type
_entity.pdbx_description
1 polymer ?
#
loop_
_entity_poly.entity_id
_entity_poly.type
_entity_poly.pdbx_seq_one_letter_code
_entity_poly.pdbx_strand_id
1 'polypeptide(L)'
;MTPTAASFSLDRYRIAALALAVALLFAAATDYIPSFIDAQGRVFGLFQLDIYKDALHVASGLWALAAMATRRSAVFFLRVFGTLYFLDGVMGVFTGSGYLDLSIVIDGIRDSSLLVKILSSLPHLALGALGIAVGWSPWGARPAHA
;
A
#
# COMPACT_ATOMS: atom_id res chain seq x y z
N MET A 1 22.29 2.02 36.83
CA MET A 1 22.30 1.51 35.45
C MET A 1 21.24 2.26 34.66
N THR A 2 21.64 3.27 33.89
CA THR A 2 20.73 4.02 33.02
C THR A 2 20.42 3.14 31.80
N PRO A 3 19.16 2.81 31.50
CA PRO A 3 18.84 2.09 30.27
C PRO A 3 19.28 2.96 29.09
N THR A 4 20.23 2.46 28.31
CA THR A 4 20.62 3.07 27.04
C THR A 4 19.37 3.10 26.17
N ALA A 5 18.85 4.30 25.89
CA ALA A 5 17.76 4.47 24.94
C ALA A 5 18.17 3.80 23.64
N ALA A 6 17.45 2.75 23.22
CA ALA A 6 17.71 2.11 21.95
C ALA A 6 17.59 3.16 20.85
N SER A 7 18.68 3.46 20.17
CA SER A 7 18.68 4.48 19.12
C SER A 7 17.78 4.01 17.97
N PHE A 8 16.80 4.85 17.62
CA PHE A 8 15.98 4.63 16.43
C PHE A 8 16.88 4.76 15.20
N SER A 9 16.93 3.72 14.37
CA SER A 9 17.69 3.69 13.13
C SER A 9 16.75 3.40 11.97
N LEU A 10 16.85 4.20 10.91
CA LEU A 10 16.11 3.99 9.66
C LEU A 10 16.81 2.91 8.82
N ASP A 11 16.44 1.67 9.07
CA ASP A 11 16.79 0.56 8.18
C ASP A 11 15.88 0.52 6.93
N ARG A 12 16.28 -0.27 5.94
CA ARG A 12 15.54 -0.42 4.68
C ARG A 12 14.08 -0.85 4.83
N TYR A 13 13.74 -1.62 5.87
CA TYR A 13 12.38 -2.08 6.11
C TYR A 13 11.52 -0.94 6.64
N ARG A 14 12.07 -0.13 7.56
CA ARG A 14 11.40 1.08 8.04
C ARG A 14 11.25 2.12 6.94
N ILE A 15 12.27 2.29 6.09
CA ILE A 15 12.22 3.19 4.93
C ILE A 15 11.14 2.73 3.94
N ALA A 16 11.08 1.43 3.62
CA ALA A 16 10.03 0.91 2.73
C ALA A 16 8.63 1.05 3.35
N ALA A 17 8.48 0.78 4.66
CA ALA A 17 7.21 1.00 5.35
C ALA A 17 6.80 2.48 5.32
N LEU A 18 7.74 3.42 5.53
CA LEU A 18 7.50 4.85 5.41
C LEU A 18 7.10 5.24 3.98
N ALA A 19 7.78 4.71 2.96
CA ALA A 19 7.46 4.99 1.56
C ALA A 19 6.03 4.53 1.22
N LEU A 20 5.64 3.33 1.68
CA LEU A 20 4.26 2.85 1.55
C LEU A 20 3.28 3.74 2.33
N ALA A 21 3.62 4.17 3.55
CA ALA A 21 2.78 5.09 4.32
C ALA A 21 2.49 6.39 3.55
N VAL A 22 3.54 7.02 3.02
CA VAL A 22 3.42 8.25 2.24
C VAL A 22 2.58 8.01 0.98
N ALA A 23 2.79 6.91 0.27
CA ALA A 23 2.03 6.60 -0.94
C ALA A 23 0.53 6.39 -0.64
N LEU A 24 0.20 5.70 0.45
CA LEU A 24 -1.19 5.45 0.86
C LEU A 24 -1.89 6.73 1.32
N LEU A 25 -1.21 7.55 2.13
CA LEU A 25 -1.75 8.84 2.56
C LEU A 25 -1.90 9.81 1.38
N PHE A 26 -0.97 9.76 0.43
CA PHE A 26 -1.09 10.52 -0.82
C PHE A 26 -2.29 10.06 -1.64
N ALA A 27 -2.53 8.74 -1.77
CA ALA A 27 -3.69 8.21 -2.46
C ALA A 27 -5.00 8.74 -1.87
N ALA A 28 -5.16 8.69 -0.53
CA ALA A 28 -6.32 9.30 0.14
C ALA A 28 -6.42 10.81 -0.13
N ALA A 29 -5.29 11.53 -0.11
CA ALA A 29 -5.29 12.97 -0.38
C ALA A 29 -5.70 13.33 -1.82
N THR A 30 -5.51 12.43 -2.80
CA THR A 30 -5.86 12.72 -4.20
C THR A 30 -7.35 13.00 -4.39
N ASP A 31 -8.23 12.46 -3.55
CA ASP A 31 -9.68 12.68 -3.63
C ASP A 31 -10.11 14.11 -3.23
N TYR A 32 -9.18 14.90 -2.69
CA TYR A 32 -9.44 16.26 -2.22
C TYR A 32 -8.67 17.33 -3.00
N ILE A 33 -7.98 16.95 -4.08
CA ILE A 33 -7.18 17.87 -4.91
C ILE A 33 -7.90 18.06 -6.26
N PRO A 34 -8.56 19.21 -6.50
CA PRO A 34 -9.37 19.40 -7.71
C PRO A 34 -8.63 19.20 -9.03
N SER A 35 -7.31 19.46 -9.09
CA SER A 35 -6.52 19.25 -10.30
C SER A 35 -6.33 17.78 -10.68
N PHE A 36 -6.64 16.85 -9.79
CA PHE A 36 -6.54 15.41 -10.04
C PHE A 36 -7.89 14.77 -10.37
N ILE A 37 -9.00 15.50 -10.23
CA ILE A 37 -10.36 14.95 -10.33
C ILE A 37 -10.98 15.41 -11.64
N ASP A 38 -11.45 14.46 -12.45
CA ASP A 38 -12.15 14.76 -13.69
C ASP A 38 -13.61 15.19 -13.47
N ALA A 39 -14.29 15.61 -14.53
CA ALA A 39 -15.69 16.05 -14.46
C ALA A 39 -16.68 14.91 -14.09
N GLN A 40 -16.23 13.66 -13.99
CA GLN A 40 -17.02 12.50 -13.56
C GLN A 40 -16.62 12.04 -12.15
N GLY A 41 -15.82 12.83 -11.42
CA GLY A 41 -15.37 12.51 -10.06
C GLY A 41 -14.30 11.42 -10.00
N ARG A 42 -13.61 11.12 -11.10
CA ARG A 42 -12.54 10.12 -11.13
C ARG A 42 -11.18 10.78 -10.93
N VAL A 43 -10.38 10.20 -10.04
CA VAL A 43 -8.97 10.53 -9.85
C VAL A 43 -8.18 10.11 -11.09
N PHE A 44 -7.51 11.07 -11.72
CA PHE A 44 -6.78 10.95 -12.99
C PHE A 44 -7.61 10.35 -14.15
N GLY A 45 -8.94 10.39 -14.07
CA GLY A 45 -9.84 9.75 -15.02
C GLY A 45 -9.93 8.22 -14.91
N LEU A 46 -9.36 7.61 -13.86
CA LEU A 46 -9.17 6.17 -13.74
C LEU A 46 -10.14 5.48 -12.76
N PHE A 47 -10.31 6.03 -11.56
CA PHE A 47 -11.10 5.41 -10.49
C PHE A 47 -11.76 6.47 -9.60
N GLN A 48 -12.89 6.11 -8.98
CA GLN A 48 -13.55 6.96 -8.00
C GLN A 48 -13.14 6.52 -6.60
N LEU A 49 -12.67 7.48 -5.81
CA LEU A 49 -12.52 7.33 -4.37
C LEU A 49 -13.79 7.81 -3.67
N ASP A 50 -13.94 7.35 -2.44
CA ASP A 50 -15.00 7.76 -1.53
C ASP A 50 -14.43 7.70 -0.12
N ILE A 51 -15.20 8.20 0.85
CA ILE A 51 -14.76 8.26 2.25
C ILE A 51 -14.39 6.88 2.82
N TYR A 52 -15.01 5.79 2.33
CA TYR A 52 -14.71 4.43 2.78
C TYR A 52 -13.34 3.99 2.25
N LYS A 53 -13.07 4.21 0.96
CA LYS A 53 -11.75 3.92 0.36
C LYS A 53 -10.66 4.79 0.97
N ASP A 54 -10.93 6.07 1.21
CA ASP A 54 -9.98 6.97 1.88
C ASP A 54 -9.64 6.48 3.28
N ALA A 55 -10.64 6.07 4.05
CA ALA A 55 -10.44 5.55 5.39
C ALA A 55 -9.55 4.29 5.38
N LEU A 56 -9.71 3.41 4.40
CA LEU A 56 -8.83 2.24 4.22
C LEU A 56 -7.39 2.63 3.93
N HIS A 57 -7.16 3.62 3.06
CA HIS A 57 -5.83 4.13 2.75
C HIS A 57 -5.18 4.79 3.98
N VAL A 58 -5.94 5.63 4.71
CA VAL A 58 -5.47 6.29 5.93
C VAL A 58 -5.14 5.26 7.01
N ALA A 59 -6.04 4.30 7.28
CA ALA A 59 -5.81 3.25 8.26
C ALA A 59 -4.56 2.42 7.92
N SER A 60 -4.39 2.07 6.64
CA SER A 60 -3.21 1.34 6.16
C SER A 60 -1.93 2.16 6.27
N GLY A 61 -1.98 3.46 5.95
CA GLY A 61 -0.86 4.37 6.10
C GLY A 61 -0.44 4.57 7.57
N LEU A 62 -1.41 4.70 8.47
CA LEU A 62 -1.17 4.75 9.92
C LEU A 62 -0.59 3.43 10.45
N TRP A 63 -1.06 2.28 9.96
CA TRP A 63 -0.47 0.98 10.28
C TRP A 63 1.00 0.91 9.83
N ALA A 64 1.31 1.39 8.62
CA ALA A 64 2.66 1.45 8.10
C ALA A 64 3.57 2.34 8.97
N LEU A 65 3.10 3.53 9.38
CA LEU A 65 3.82 4.43 10.29
C LEU A 65 4.05 3.78 11.66
N ALA A 66 3.02 3.16 12.24
CA ALA A 66 3.14 2.45 13.51
C ALA A 66 4.12 1.27 13.41
N ALA A 67 4.12 0.56 12.27
CA ALA A 67 5.03 -0.55 12.01
C ALA A 67 6.51 -0.11 11.98
N MET A 68 6.79 1.17 11.71
CA MET A 68 8.16 1.70 11.78
C MET A 68 8.75 1.69 13.18
N ALA A 69 7.97 1.49 14.25
CA ALA A 69 8.48 1.48 15.63
C ALA A 69 9.57 0.41 15.84
N THR A 70 9.40 -0.76 15.21
CA THR A 70 10.40 -1.84 15.28
C THR A 70 10.67 -2.45 13.91
N ARG A 71 11.90 -2.93 13.69
CA ARG A 71 12.25 -3.64 12.45
C ARG A 71 11.34 -4.86 12.21
N ARG A 72 11.01 -5.60 13.28
CA ARG A 72 10.12 -6.77 13.21
C ARG A 72 8.73 -6.38 12.71
N SER A 73 8.18 -5.29 13.25
CA SER A 73 6.88 -4.77 12.84
C SER A 73 6.90 -4.28 11.40
N ALA A 74 7.93 -3.55 10.97
CA ALA A 74 8.08 -3.10 9.59
C ALA A 74 8.16 -4.28 8.60
N VAL A 75 8.96 -5.30 8.91
CA VAL A 75 9.04 -6.54 8.11
C VAL A 75 7.67 -7.24 8.04
N PHE A 76 6.97 -7.35 9.17
CA PHE A 76 5.64 -7.96 9.21
C PHE A 76 4.64 -7.21 8.34
N PHE A 77 4.58 -5.88 8.47
CA PHE A 77 3.74 -5.02 7.65
C PHE A 77 4.03 -5.23 6.15
N LEU A 78 5.29 -5.13 5.73
CA LEU A 78 5.68 -5.27 4.33
C LEU A 78 5.29 -6.63 3.75
N ARG A 79 5.43 -7.71 4.53
CA ARG A 79 5.04 -9.06 4.09
C ARG A 79 3.53 -9.19 3.96
N VAL A 80 2.78 -8.77 4.98
CA VAL A 80 1.32 -8.95 5.00
C VAL A 80 0.66 -7.97 4.05
N PHE A 81 0.83 -6.67 4.29
CA PHE A 81 0.23 -5.62 3.48
C PHE A 81 0.73 -5.68 2.04
N GLY A 82 2.05 -5.81 1.82
CA GLY A 82 2.60 -5.87 0.46
C GLY A 82 2.04 -7.04 -0.36
N THR A 83 1.88 -8.21 0.25
CA THR A 83 1.28 -9.37 -0.44
C THR A 83 -0.19 -9.14 -0.74
N LEU A 84 -0.97 -8.66 0.24
CA LEU A 84 -2.38 -8.36 0.04
C LEU A 84 -2.56 -7.31 -1.05
N TYR A 85 -1.84 -6.19 -0.95
CA TYR A 85 -1.92 -5.10 -1.91
C TYR A 85 -1.53 -5.53 -3.33
N PHE A 86 -0.50 -6.37 -3.49
CA PHE A 86 -0.14 -6.92 -4.79
C PHE A 86 -1.25 -7.80 -5.38
N LEU A 87 -1.77 -8.74 -4.60
CA LEU A 87 -2.82 -9.67 -5.05
C LEU A 87 -4.13 -8.93 -5.37
N ASP A 88 -4.40 -7.84 -4.66
CA ASP A 88 -5.55 -6.97 -4.95
C ASP A 88 -5.39 -6.29 -6.31
N GLY A 89 -4.20 -5.78 -6.62
CA GLY A 89 -3.88 -5.27 -7.96
C GLY A 89 -3.96 -6.35 -9.05
N VAL A 90 -3.51 -7.57 -8.78
CA VAL A 90 -3.66 -8.69 -9.74
C VAL A 90 -5.15 -8.94 -10.01
N MET A 91 -5.99 -9.01 -8.98
CA MET A 91 -7.42 -9.14 -9.14
C MET A 91 -8.00 -7.97 -9.96
N GLY A 92 -7.63 -6.73 -9.62
CA GLY A 92 -8.07 -5.52 -10.32
C GLY A 92 -7.78 -5.53 -11.83
N VAL A 93 -6.66 -6.10 -12.26
CA VAL A 93 -6.36 -6.26 -13.70
C VAL A 93 -7.41 -7.14 -14.40
N PHE A 94 -7.83 -8.25 -13.76
CA PHE A 94 -8.78 -9.18 -14.34
C PHE A 94 -10.23 -8.72 -14.22
N THR A 95 -10.61 -8.13 -13.07
CA THR A 95 -12.01 -7.86 -12.73
C THR A 95 -12.37 -6.39 -12.82
N GLY A 96 -11.40 -5.47 -12.74
CA GLY A 96 -11.63 -4.05 -12.49
C GLY A 96 -12.03 -3.72 -11.05
N SER A 97 -12.00 -4.71 -10.14
CA SER A 97 -12.44 -4.60 -8.74
C SER A 97 -11.42 -5.21 -7.78
N GLY A 98 -11.31 -4.63 -6.59
CA GLY A 98 -10.47 -5.10 -5.49
C GLY A 98 -11.27 -5.89 -4.45
N TYR A 99 -10.57 -6.69 -3.65
CA TYR A 99 -11.12 -7.33 -2.47
C TYR A 99 -10.83 -6.53 -1.19
N LEU A 100 -9.79 -5.69 -1.18
CA LEU A 100 -9.43 -4.88 0.00
C LEU A 100 -10.49 -3.84 0.34
N ASP A 101 -11.13 -3.26 -0.69
CA ASP A 101 -12.27 -2.35 -0.57
C ASP A 101 -13.62 -3.07 -0.74
N LEU A 102 -13.61 -4.41 -0.75
CA LEU A 102 -14.78 -5.25 -0.98
C LEU A 102 -15.53 -4.98 -2.31
N SER A 103 -14.95 -4.23 -3.25
CA SER A 103 -15.65 -3.87 -4.48
C SER A 103 -15.96 -5.06 -5.37
N ILE A 104 -15.18 -6.15 -5.31
CA ILE A 104 -15.53 -7.39 -6.00
C ILE A 104 -16.84 -8.01 -5.47
N VAL A 105 -17.18 -7.78 -4.20
CA VAL A 105 -18.41 -8.27 -3.58
C VAL A 105 -19.58 -7.31 -3.82
N ILE A 106 -19.31 -6.00 -3.76
CA ILE A 106 -20.34 -4.96 -3.85
C ILE A 106 -20.72 -4.68 -5.32
N ASP A 107 -19.72 -4.56 -6.19
CA ASP A 107 -19.89 -4.14 -7.59
C ASP A 107 -19.67 -5.28 -8.60
N GLY A 108 -19.09 -6.41 -8.17
CA GLY A 108 -18.75 -7.52 -9.06
C GLY A 108 -17.60 -7.19 -10.01
N ILE A 109 -17.64 -7.78 -11.21
CA ILE A 109 -16.68 -7.50 -12.29
C ILE A 109 -17.13 -6.24 -13.03
N ARG A 110 -16.26 -5.22 -13.09
CA ARG A 110 -16.56 -3.95 -13.75
C ARG A 110 -16.38 -4.04 -15.27
N ASP A 111 -17.33 -3.43 -15.97
CA ASP A 111 -17.30 -3.25 -17.43
C ASP A 111 -16.51 -1.99 -17.80
N SER A 112 -15.18 -2.08 -17.66
CA SER A 112 -14.22 -1.04 -18.03
C SER A 112 -13.18 -1.59 -19.00
N SER A 113 -12.57 -0.71 -19.79
CA SER A 113 -11.55 -1.11 -20.74
C SER A 113 -10.35 -1.76 -20.03
N LEU A 114 -9.69 -2.72 -20.69
CA LEU A 114 -8.51 -3.39 -20.14
C LEU A 114 -7.41 -2.40 -19.72
N LEU A 115 -7.24 -1.32 -20.50
CA LEU A 115 -6.28 -0.27 -20.17
C LEU A 115 -6.61 0.40 -18.83
N VAL A 116 -7.88 0.76 -18.59
CA VAL A 116 -8.30 1.33 -17.30
C VAL A 116 -8.07 0.33 -16.17
N LYS A 117 -8.40 -0.96 -16.35
CA LYS A 117 -8.14 -1.99 -15.35
C LYS A 117 -6.66 -2.09 -14.98
N ILE A 118 -5.77 -2.06 -15.97
CA ILE A 118 -4.32 -2.10 -15.77
C ILE A 118 -3.83 -0.84 -15.04
N LEU A 119 -4.21 0.34 -15.53
CA LEU A 119 -3.72 1.62 -14.96
C LEU A 119 -4.25 1.85 -13.54
N SER A 120 -5.52 1.54 -13.28
CA SER A 120 -6.10 1.63 -11.94
C SER A 120 -5.48 0.63 -10.95
N SER A 121 -4.99 -0.52 -11.44
CA SER A 121 -4.35 -1.54 -10.60
C SER A 121 -2.84 -1.32 -10.40
N LEU A 122 -2.23 -0.45 -11.21
CA LEU A 122 -0.79 -0.22 -11.20
C LEU A 122 -0.25 0.23 -9.83
N PRO A 123 -0.91 1.13 -9.07
CA PRO A 123 -0.46 1.49 -7.73
C PRO A 123 -0.40 0.28 -6.77
N HIS A 124 -1.40 -0.59 -6.82
CA HIS A 124 -1.47 -1.80 -5.98
C HIS A 124 -0.37 -2.80 -6.34
N LEU A 125 -0.18 -3.05 -7.64
CA LEU A 125 0.89 -3.92 -8.14
C LEU A 125 2.28 -3.38 -7.81
N ALA A 126 2.56 -2.11 -8.07
CA ALA A 126 3.88 -1.53 -7.87
C ALA A 126 4.26 -1.46 -6.38
N LEU A 127 3.36 -0.93 -5.54
CA LEU A 127 3.61 -0.80 -4.10
C LEU A 127 3.58 -2.15 -3.39
N GLY A 128 2.70 -3.06 -3.82
CA GLY A 128 2.66 -4.43 -3.33
C GLY A 128 3.93 -5.21 -3.65
N ALA A 129 4.41 -5.13 -4.90
CA ALA A 129 5.66 -5.76 -5.32
C ALA A 129 6.87 -5.21 -4.53
N LEU A 130 6.93 -3.89 -4.28
CA LEU A 130 7.94 -3.28 -3.41
C LEU A 130 7.87 -3.87 -1.99
N GLY A 131 6.67 -3.99 -1.42
CA GLY A 131 6.44 -4.59 -0.11
C GLY A 131 6.94 -6.03 -0.04
N ILE A 132 6.61 -6.86 -1.03
CA ILE A 132 7.08 -8.25 -1.15
C ILE A 132 8.61 -8.28 -1.27
N ALA A 133 9.17 -7.56 -2.22
CA ALA A 133 10.60 -7.58 -2.51
C ALA A 133 11.44 -7.19 -1.27
N VAL A 134 11.04 -6.14 -0.56
CA VAL A 134 11.75 -5.71 0.66
C VAL A 134 11.46 -6.63 1.84
N GLY A 135 10.18 -6.99 2.07
CA GLY A 135 9.74 -7.78 3.21
C GLY A 135 10.32 -9.20 3.24
N TRP A 136 10.56 -9.80 2.08
CA TRP A 136 11.14 -11.15 1.96
C TRP A 136 12.64 -11.15 1.64
N SER A 137 13.26 -9.99 1.42
CA SER A 137 14.70 -9.92 1.14
C SER A 137 15.52 -10.41 2.35
N PRO A 138 16.47 -11.35 2.15
CA PRO A 138 17.27 -11.94 3.23
C PRO A 138 18.34 -11.00 3.79
N TRP A 139 18.66 -9.90 3.11
CA TRP A 139 19.76 -9.01 3.51
C TRP A 139 19.50 -8.30 4.86
N GLY A 140 20.36 -8.55 5.84
CA GLY A 140 20.25 -8.00 7.17
C GLY A 140 19.83 -9.00 8.24
N ALA A 141 19.67 -10.29 7.92
CA ALA A 141 20.04 -11.32 8.89
C ALA A 141 21.54 -11.11 9.15
N ARG A 142 21.90 -10.60 10.34
CA ARG A 142 23.31 -10.58 10.73
C ARG A 142 23.79 -12.04 10.65
N PRO A 143 25.01 -12.32 10.13
CA PRO A 143 25.61 -13.63 10.31
C PRO A 143 25.50 -13.96 11.80
N ALA A 144 24.94 -15.13 12.13
CA ALA A 144 25.15 -15.68 13.44
C ALA A 144 26.67 -15.78 13.59
N HIS A 145 27.24 -15.03 14.53
CA HIS A 145 28.66 -15.12 14.82
C HIS A 145 29.01 -16.60 15.05
N ALA A 146 29.88 -17.13 14.19
CA ALA A 146 30.56 -18.41 14.39
C ALA A 146 31.78 -18.20 15.28
#